data_AF-A0AAV3QUC2-F1
#
_entry.id   AF-A0AAV3QUC2-F1
#
_cell.length_a   1.000
_cell.length_b   1.000
_cell.length_c   1.000
_cell.angle_alpha   90.00
_cell.angle_beta   90.00
_cell.angle_gamma   90.00
#
_symmetry.space_group_name_H-M   'P 1'
#
loop_
_entity.id
_entity.type
_entity.pdbx_description
1 polymer ?
#
loop_
_entity_poly.entity_id
_entity_poly.type
_entity_poly.pdbx_seq_one_letter_code
_entity_poly.pdbx_strand_id
1 'polypeptide(L)'
;MTSIKAQALADFVIKCTTRHPQHVSGAKEPSEPVKSPEWVVYVDGTQNSKGSGAGILIRWPDEITMEYALRFSFDTTNNEAEYEAMIVGLMLVKSLGVQRVLV
;
A
#
# COMPACT_ATOMS: atom_id res chain seq x y z
N MET A 1 -14.06 -17.74 -17.47
CA MET A 1 -14.48 -16.38 -17.11
C MET A 1 -13.21 -15.63 -16.72
N THR A 2 -12.63 -14.89 -17.65
CA THR A 2 -11.36 -14.17 -17.46
C THR A 2 -11.60 -12.94 -16.58
N SER A 3 -10.88 -12.87 -15.45
CA SER A 3 -11.06 -11.84 -14.43
C SER A 3 -10.62 -10.47 -14.95
N ILE A 4 -11.55 -9.52 -15.01
CA ILE A 4 -11.29 -8.10 -15.28
C ILE A 4 -10.60 -7.39 -14.09
N LYS A 5 -10.54 -8.02 -12.90
CA LYS A 5 -10.15 -7.36 -11.64
C LYS A 5 -8.64 -7.29 -11.39
N ALA A 6 -7.84 -8.17 -12.01
CA ALA A 6 -6.38 -8.07 -11.95
C ALA A 6 -5.83 -6.95 -12.84
N GLN A 7 -6.49 -6.66 -13.97
CA GLN A 7 -6.07 -5.60 -14.89
C GLN A 7 -6.23 -4.21 -14.25
N ALA A 8 -7.34 -3.95 -13.55
CA ALA A 8 -7.54 -2.68 -12.86
C ALA A 8 -6.48 -2.41 -11.77
N LEU A 9 -6.06 -3.47 -11.06
CA LEU A 9 -4.97 -3.39 -10.08
C LEU A 9 -3.62 -3.16 -10.76
N ALA A 10 -3.32 -3.90 -11.84
CA ALA A 10 -2.10 -3.67 -12.63
C ALA A 10 -2.06 -2.25 -13.22
N ASP A 11 -3.18 -1.76 -13.75
CA ASP A 11 -3.31 -0.40 -14.30
C ASP A 11 -3.16 0.66 -13.19
N PHE A 12 -3.64 0.40 -11.96
CA PHE A 12 -3.45 1.28 -10.81
C PHE A 12 -2.00 1.29 -10.33
N VAL A 13 -1.38 0.11 -10.19
CA VAL A 13 0.03 -0.04 -9.80
C VAL A 13 0.93 0.63 -10.83
N ILE A 14 0.69 0.42 -12.13
CA ILE A 14 1.38 1.12 -13.23
C ILE A 14 1.15 2.63 -13.12
N LYS A 15 -0.07 3.10 -12.88
CA LYS A 15 -0.37 4.54 -12.74
C LYS A 15 0.28 5.18 -11.49
N CYS A 16 0.59 4.40 -10.46
CA CYS A 16 1.26 4.84 -9.24
C CYS A 16 2.80 4.79 -9.38
N THR A 17 3.37 3.81 -10.07
CA THR A 17 4.82 3.67 -10.28
C THR A 17 5.35 4.44 -11.50
N THR A 18 4.52 4.69 -12.52
CA THR A 18 4.92 5.40 -13.77
C THR A 18 4.85 6.92 -13.64
N ARG A 19 4.51 7.48 -12.48
CA ARG A 19 4.61 8.94 -12.22
C ARG A 19 6.02 9.41 -11.86
N HIS A 20 7.04 8.71 -12.35
CA HIS A 20 8.34 9.32 -12.54
C HIS A 20 8.56 9.49 -14.05
N PRO A 21 8.24 10.65 -14.64
CA PRO A 21 9.00 11.08 -15.79
C PRO A 21 10.45 11.09 -15.34
N GLN A 22 11.26 10.25 -15.97
CA GLN A 22 12.70 10.45 -15.98
C GLN A 22 12.92 11.92 -16.32
N HIS A 23 13.56 12.61 -15.40
CA HIS A 23 14.03 13.97 -15.61
C HIS A 23 14.87 13.93 -16.90
N VAL A 24 14.31 14.44 -18.01
CA VAL A 24 15.12 14.71 -19.20
C VAL A 24 16.06 15.81 -18.77
N SER A 25 17.28 15.43 -18.41
CA SER A 25 18.33 16.37 -18.07
C SER A 25 19.55 16.00 -18.87
N GLY A 26 19.90 16.91 -19.78
CA GLY A 26 21.24 16.95 -20.31
C GLY A 26 22.25 16.94 -19.17
N ALA A 27 23.20 16.02 -19.28
CA ALA A 27 24.53 16.04 -18.69
C ALA A 27 24.66 16.41 -17.19
N LYS A 28 24.79 15.38 -16.34
CA LYS A 28 26.02 15.09 -15.55
C LYS A 28 25.84 13.91 -14.57
N GLU A 29 26.65 12.86 -14.79
CA GLU A 29 27.29 11.89 -13.88
C GLU A 29 26.51 11.12 -12.77
N PRO A 30 26.90 9.87 -12.47
CA PRO A 30 26.10 8.91 -11.71
C PRO A 30 26.26 9.10 -10.20
N SER A 31 25.24 9.62 -9.55
CA SER A 31 25.00 9.33 -8.13
C SER A 31 23.90 8.29 -8.07
N GLU A 32 24.21 7.11 -7.53
CA GLU A 32 23.16 6.15 -7.23
C GLU A 32 22.09 6.85 -6.36
N PRO A 33 20.80 6.73 -6.69
CA PRO A 33 19.77 7.29 -5.83
C PRO A 33 19.89 6.58 -4.48
N VAL A 34 20.25 7.34 -3.45
CA VAL A 34 20.19 6.90 -2.06
C VAL A 34 18.79 6.32 -1.87
N LYS A 35 18.70 4.98 -1.79
CA LYS A 35 17.47 4.27 -1.49
C LYS A 35 17.07 4.73 -0.11
N SER A 36 16.13 5.69 -0.05
CA SER A 36 15.52 6.04 1.22
C SER A 36 14.99 4.75 1.83
N PRO A 37 15.11 4.58 3.14
CA PRO A 37 14.61 3.39 3.80
C PRO A 37 13.08 3.33 3.54
N GLU A 38 12.65 2.38 2.70
CA GLU A 38 11.29 2.30 2.13
C GLU A 38 10.35 1.63 3.14
N TRP A 39 9.38 2.39 3.64
CA TRP A 39 8.31 1.84 4.47
C TRP A 39 7.41 0.99 3.60
N VAL A 40 6.98 -0.17 4.09
CA VAL A 40 6.06 -1.04 3.35
C VAL A 40 4.79 -1.29 4.16
N VAL A 41 3.63 -1.16 3.54
CA VAL A 41 2.32 -1.47 4.14
C VAL A 41 1.73 -2.65 3.39
N TYR A 42 1.39 -3.71 4.12
CA TYR A 42 0.65 -4.85 3.61
C TYR A 42 -0.74 -4.85 4.24
N VAL A 43 -1.75 -5.25 3.46
CA VAL A 43 -3.13 -5.37 3.93
C VAL A 43 -3.72 -6.68 3.47
N ASP A 44 -4.59 -7.25 4.30
CA ASP A 44 -5.38 -8.43 3.96
C ASP A 44 -6.76 -8.31 4.60
N GLY A 45 -7.82 -8.51 3.81
CA GLY A 45 -9.19 -8.28 4.22
C GLY A 45 -10.01 -9.56 4.17
N THR A 46 -10.91 -9.72 5.14
CA THR A 46 -11.77 -10.89 5.23
C THR A 46 -13.20 -10.53 5.61
N GLN A 47 -14.14 -11.22 5.00
CA GLN A 47 -15.57 -11.18 5.31
C GLN A 47 -16.11 -12.60 5.47
N ASN A 48 -16.87 -12.80 6.54
CA ASN A 48 -17.64 -14.02 6.77
C ASN A 48 -19.02 -13.71 7.36
N SER A 49 -19.82 -14.74 7.62
CA SER A 49 -21.17 -14.60 8.19
C SER A 49 -21.21 -14.01 9.59
N LYS A 50 -20.08 -13.96 10.30
CA LYS A 50 -19.95 -13.31 11.60
C LYS A 50 -19.56 -11.84 11.47
N GLY A 51 -19.26 -11.35 10.27
CA GLY A 51 -18.88 -9.96 9.96
C GLY A 51 -17.56 -9.87 9.20
N SER A 52 -17.04 -8.65 9.03
CA SER A 52 -15.80 -8.39 8.29
C SER A 52 -14.69 -7.75 9.13
N GLY A 53 -13.47 -7.80 8.62
CA GLY A 53 -12.30 -7.22 9.26
C GLY A 53 -11.10 -7.27 8.31
N ALA A 54 -9.98 -6.70 8.74
CA ALA A 54 -8.77 -6.70 7.94
C ALA A 54 -7.52 -6.56 8.81
N GLY A 55 -6.41 -7.12 8.35
CA GLY A 55 -5.08 -6.93 8.90
C GLY A 55 -4.31 -5.84 8.17
N ILE A 56 -3.44 -5.14 8.89
CA ILE A 56 -2.45 -4.21 8.36
C ILE A 56 -1.10 -4.58 8.98
N LEU A 57 -0.08 -4.74 8.15
CA LEU A 57 1.31 -4.91 8.57
C LEU A 57 2.11 -3.74 8.02
N ILE A 58 2.72 -2.95 8.90
CA ILE A 58 3.63 -1.86 8.52
C ILE A 58 5.04 -2.32 8.86
N ARG A 59 5.89 -2.45 7.84
CA ARG A 59 7.29 -2.83 8.01
C ARG A 59 8.19 -1.60 7.90
N TRP A 60 9.02 -1.44 8.94
CA TRP A 60 10.10 -0.48 8.94
C TRP A 60 11.31 -1.02 8.16
N PRO A 61 12.15 -0.13 7.63
CA PRO A 61 13.38 -0.52 6.92
C PRO A 61 14.39 -1.29 7.78
N ASP A 62 14.30 -1.15 9.11
CA ASP A 62 15.13 -1.87 10.09
C ASP A 62 14.46 -3.17 10.57
N GLU A 63 13.56 -3.75 9.76
CA GLU A 63 12.83 -5.02 10.01
C GLU A 63 11.95 -5.05 11.28
N ILE A 64 11.73 -3.90 11.92
CA ILE A 64 10.68 -3.77 12.92
C ILE A 64 9.33 -3.88 12.18
N THR A 65 8.29 -4.43 12.82
CA THR A 65 6.93 -4.48 12.27
C THR A 65 5.87 -3.98 13.27
N MET A 66 4.83 -3.32 12.76
CA MET A 66 3.58 -3.07 13.48
C MET A 66 2.45 -3.82 12.81
N GLU A 67 1.66 -4.52 13.62
CA GLU A 67 0.48 -5.26 13.18
C GLU A 67 -0.79 -4.63 13.78
N TYR A 68 -1.77 -4.37 12.92
CA TYR A 68 -3.08 -3.86 13.32
C TYR A 68 -4.16 -4.79 12.77
N ALA A 69 -5.21 -5.00 13.58
CA ALA A 69 -6.42 -5.69 13.15
C ALA A 69 -7.60 -4.72 13.25
N LEU A 70 -8.30 -4.55 12.14
CA LEU A 70 -9.52 -3.77 12.04
C LEU A 70 -10.73 -4.70 12.09
N ARG A 71 -11.72 -4.28 12.86
CA ARG A 71 -13.04 -4.90 12.88
C ARG A 71 -14.05 -3.88 12.34
N PHE A 72 -14.63 -4.17 11.19
CA PHE A 72 -15.64 -3.27 10.63
C PHE A 72 -16.99 -3.53 11.29
N SER A 73 -17.69 -2.43 11.61
CA SER A 73 -19.05 -2.47 12.19
C SER A 73 -20.15 -2.38 11.12
N PHE A 74 -19.76 -2.53 9.85
CA PHE A 74 -20.61 -2.49 8.68
C PHE A 74 -20.28 -3.69 7.79
N ASP A 75 -21.25 -4.09 6.97
CA ASP A 75 -21.05 -5.17 6.02
C ASP A 75 -20.10 -4.71 4.92
N THR A 76 -19.10 -5.55 4.63
CA THR A 76 -18.14 -5.33 3.55
C THR A 76 -17.89 -6.62 2.81
N THR A 77 -17.50 -6.51 1.56
CA THR A 77 -16.80 -7.59 0.84
C THR A 77 -15.34 -7.70 1.32
N ASN A 78 -14.65 -8.80 0.98
CA ASN A 78 -13.20 -8.92 1.23
C ASN A 78 -12.42 -7.75 0.62
N ASN A 79 -12.73 -7.39 -0.64
CA ASN A 79 -12.06 -6.30 -1.33
C ASN A 79 -12.31 -4.95 -0.65
N GLU A 80 -13.53 -4.68 -0.20
CA GLU A 80 -13.84 -3.46 0.56
C GLU A 80 -13.10 -3.44 1.90
N ALA A 81 -12.99 -4.58 2.59
CA ALA A 81 -12.19 -4.69 3.81
C ALA A 81 -10.70 -4.40 3.56
N GLU A 82 -10.12 -4.91 2.47
CA GLU A 82 -8.75 -4.59 2.04
C GLU A 82 -8.59 -3.09 1.73
N TYR A 83 -9.54 -2.48 1.02
CA TYR A 83 -9.49 -1.06 0.67
C TYR A 83 -9.57 -0.15 1.91
N GLU A 84 -10.47 -0.46 2.84
CA GLU A 84 -10.58 0.29 4.10
C GLU A 84 -9.31 0.14 4.94
N ALA A 85 -8.75 -1.07 5.02
CA ALA A 85 -7.46 -1.30 5.68
C ALA A 85 -6.30 -0.56 5.04
N MET A 86 -6.27 -0.48 3.71
CA MET A 86 -5.27 0.28 2.97
C MET A 86 -5.33 1.76 3.30
N ILE A 87 -6.53 2.35 3.33
CA ILE A 87 -6.73 3.76 3.67
C ILE A 87 -6.24 4.01 5.11
N VAL A 88 -6.60 3.14 6.06
CA VAL A 88 -6.14 3.24 7.45
C VAL A 88 -4.62 3.09 7.54
N GLY A 89 -4.03 2.12 6.84
CA GLY A 89 -2.58 1.91 6.80
C GLY A 89 -1.83 3.14 6.27
N LEU A 90 -2.34 3.76 5.20
CA LEU A 90 -1.80 5.00 4.64
C LEU A 90 -1.94 6.19 5.60
N MET A 91 -3.07 6.30 6.32
CA MET A 91 -3.24 7.32 7.35
C MET A 91 -2.27 7.14 8.52
N LEU A 92 -2.02 5.89 8.93
CA LEU A 92 -1.05 5.56 9.99
C LEU A 92 0.36 6.00 9.59
N VAL A 93 0.87 5.57 8.43
CA VAL A 93 2.22 5.99 7.99
C VAL A 93 2.34 7.49 7.79
N LYS A 94 1.28 8.16 7.29
CA LYS A 94 1.25 9.62 7.18
C LYS A 94 1.35 10.30 8.54
N SER A 95 0.67 9.77 9.56
CA SER A 95 0.74 10.30 10.94
C SER A 95 2.13 10.15 11.56
N LEU A 96 2.91 9.17 11.08
CA LEU A 96 4.31 8.94 11.47
C LEU A 96 5.32 9.82 10.69
N GLY A 97 4.84 10.72 9.82
CA GLY A 97 5.71 11.62 9.05
C GLY A 97 6.39 10.96 7.85
N VAL A 98 5.94 9.77 7.44
CA VAL A 98 6.50 9.04 6.30
C VAL A 98 6.13 9.74 4.99
N GLN A 99 7.13 10.06 4.17
CA GLN A 99 6.95 10.72 2.88
C GLN A 99 6.82 9.75 1.70
N ARG A 100 7.36 8.53 1.84
CA ARG A 100 7.35 7.50 0.81
C ARG A 100 7.03 6.15 1.43
N VAL A 101 6.04 5.49 0.85
CA VAL A 101 5.56 4.17 1.28
C VAL A 101 5.32 3.31 0.05
N LEU A 102 5.71 2.05 0.15
CA LEU A 102 5.36 0.98 -0.78
C LEU A 102 4.16 0.24 -0.22
N VAL A 103 3.28 -0.18 -1.11
CA VAL A 103 2.02 -0.84 -0.78
C VAL A 103 1.76 -2.00 -1.73
#